data_AF-A0AAU5FS64-F1
#
_entry.id   AF-A0AAU5FS64-F1
#
_cell.length_a   1.000
_cell.length_b   1.000
_cell.length_c   1.000
_cell.angle_alpha   90.00
_cell.angle_beta   90.00
_cell.angle_gamma   90.00
#
_symmetry.space_group_name_H-M   'P 1'
#
loop_
_entity.id
_entity.type
_entity.pdbx_description
1 polymer ?
#
loop_
_entity_poly.entity_id
_entity_poly.type
_entity_poly.pdbx_seq_one_letter_code
_entity_poly.pdbx_strand_id
1 'polypeptide(L)'
;MAHHAWLGVVRRCGDGWLIATIEVDPAIRAARQNGETDAEVLISAAPALSAAALDALLDMATARVRTALAELDGIKAYVVAHAPSAPHHAYPEVAATPLAERLFLEGFTVSSPAELEICFDFGDLDMLAVRVDAAGHCHDVHTVR
;
A
#
# COMPACT_ATOMS: atom_id res chain seq x y z
N MET A 1 1.41 -19.63 -11.12
CA MET A 1 0.63 -18.39 -11.31
C MET A 1 -0.81 -18.72 -10.96
N ALA A 2 -1.46 -17.88 -10.15
CA ALA A 2 -2.85 -18.05 -9.75
C ALA A 2 -3.68 -16.87 -10.28
N HIS A 3 -5.00 -17.05 -10.37
CA HIS A 3 -5.92 -15.98 -10.75
C HIS A 3 -6.94 -15.78 -9.64
N HIS A 4 -7.09 -14.54 -9.19
CA HIS A 4 -8.05 -14.15 -8.17
C HIS A 4 -9.06 -13.17 -8.75
N ALA A 5 -10.33 -13.25 -8.33
CA ALA A 5 -11.41 -12.47 -8.95
C ALA A 5 -11.19 -10.95 -8.85
N TRP A 6 -10.56 -10.48 -7.76
CA TRP A 6 -10.32 -9.05 -7.53
C TRP A 6 -8.86 -8.63 -7.76
N LEU A 7 -7.89 -9.48 -7.37
CA LEU A 7 -6.45 -9.18 -7.51
C LEU A 7 -5.92 -9.47 -8.93
N GLY A 8 -6.73 -10.10 -9.78
CA GLY A 8 -6.32 -10.53 -11.11
C GLY A 8 -5.22 -11.60 -11.05
N VAL A 9 -4.15 -11.39 -11.82
CA VAL A 9 -3.04 -12.34 -11.93
C VAL A 9 -2.11 -12.20 -10.74
N VAL A 10 -1.99 -13.28 -9.95
CA VAL A 10 -1.09 -13.36 -8.80
C VAL A 10 0.13 -14.22 -9.12
N ARG A 11 1.32 -13.67 -8.93
CA ARG A 11 2.62 -14.30 -9.22
C ARG A 11 3.45 -14.45 -7.96
N ARG A 12 4.38 -15.40 -7.95
CA ARG A 12 5.42 -15.47 -6.92
C ARG A 12 6.42 -14.34 -7.14
N CYS A 13 6.85 -13.70 -6.05
CA CYS A 13 7.88 -12.66 -6.05
C CYS A 13 8.90 -12.99 -4.96
N GLY A 14 10.10 -13.46 -5.33
CA GLY A 14 11.09 -13.90 -4.36
C GLY A 14 10.61 -15.04 -3.43
N ASP A 15 11.33 -15.20 -2.32
CA ASP A 15 11.05 -16.23 -1.32
C ASP A 15 9.98 -15.75 -0.34
N GLY A 16 8.85 -16.46 -0.31
CA GLY A 16 7.80 -16.22 0.68
C GLY A 16 6.83 -15.09 0.35
N TRP A 17 6.84 -14.54 -0.87
CA TRP A 17 5.88 -13.50 -1.28
C TRP A 17 5.14 -13.83 -2.56
N LEU A 18 3.93 -13.27 -2.63
CA LEU A 18 3.12 -13.16 -3.82
C LEU A 18 2.97 -11.69 -4.18
N ILE A 19 2.86 -11.40 -5.46
CA ILE A 19 2.61 -10.06 -5.99
C ILE A 19 1.40 -10.06 -6.91
N ALA A 20 0.58 -9.04 -6.78
CA ALA A 20 -0.49 -8.67 -7.69
C ALA A 20 -0.44 -7.17 -7.97
N THR A 21 -1.12 -6.74 -9.01
CA THR A 21 -1.26 -5.32 -9.38
C THR A 21 -2.75 -5.04 -9.46
N ILE A 22 -3.21 -3.99 -8.80
CA ILE A 22 -4.60 -3.56 -8.83
C ILE A 22 -4.70 -2.19 -9.49
N GLU A 23 -5.74 -1.97 -10.26
CA GLU A 23 -6.08 -0.64 -10.74
C GLU A 23 -6.82 0.11 -9.62
N VAL A 24 -6.36 1.33 -9.30
CA VAL A 24 -6.96 2.20 -8.31
C VAL A 24 -7.84 3.22 -9.03
N ASP A 25 -9.09 3.32 -8.60
CA ASP A 25 -10.05 4.28 -9.15
C ASP A 25 -9.48 5.70 -9.05
N PRO A 26 -9.45 6.48 -10.16
CA PRO A 26 -9.06 7.88 -10.15
C PRO A 26 -9.79 8.76 -9.12
N ALA A 27 -11.00 8.38 -8.72
CA ALA A 27 -11.77 9.05 -7.68
C ALA A 27 -11.22 8.78 -6.26
N ILE A 28 -10.56 7.64 -6.05
CA ILE A 28 -9.84 7.29 -4.80
C ILE A 28 -8.43 7.89 -4.84
N ARG A 29 -7.78 7.88 -6.01
CA ARG A 29 -6.42 8.38 -6.22
C ARG A 29 -6.24 8.91 -7.64
N ALA A 30 -5.91 10.19 -7.78
CA ALA A 30 -5.51 10.74 -9.08
C ALA A 30 -4.31 9.98 -9.69
N ALA A 31 -4.28 9.83 -11.02
CA ALA A 31 -3.17 9.18 -11.72
C ALA A 31 -1.83 9.87 -11.43
N ARG A 32 -0.71 9.12 -11.54
CA ARG A 32 0.63 9.72 -11.55
C ARG A 32 0.75 10.71 -12.71
N GLN A 33 1.78 11.56 -12.67
CA GLN A 33 2.09 12.45 -13.80
C GLN A 33 2.36 11.69 -15.11
N ASN A 34 2.84 10.44 -15.03
CA ASN A 34 3.04 9.56 -16.19
C ASN A 34 1.76 8.81 -16.63
N GLY A 35 0.64 8.98 -15.93
CA GLY A 35 -0.65 8.35 -16.23
C GLY A 35 -0.93 7.03 -15.49
N GLU A 36 -0.03 6.54 -14.64
CA GLU A 36 -0.22 5.27 -13.92
C GLU A 36 -1.32 5.33 -12.85
N THR A 37 -2.23 4.37 -12.93
CA THR A 37 -3.40 4.20 -12.05
C THR A 37 -3.31 2.94 -11.19
N ASP A 38 -2.24 2.17 -11.31
CA ASP A 38 -2.06 0.94 -10.55
C ASP A 38 -1.40 1.15 -9.18
N ALA A 39 -1.52 0.11 -8.35
CA ALA A 39 -0.81 -0.06 -7.09
C ALA A 39 -0.42 -1.53 -6.94
N GLU A 40 0.74 -1.79 -6.34
CA GLU A 40 1.20 -3.16 -6.09
C GLU A 40 0.59 -3.73 -4.79
N VAL A 41 0.34 -5.03 -4.77
CA VAL A 41 -0.09 -5.77 -3.57
C VAL A 41 0.88 -6.92 -3.36
N LEU A 42 1.73 -6.78 -2.34
CA LEU A 42 2.63 -7.82 -1.84
C LEU A 42 1.94 -8.59 -0.71
N ILE A 43 1.97 -9.92 -0.77
CA ILE A 43 1.31 -10.78 0.20
C ILE A 43 2.31 -11.81 0.70
N SER A 44 2.56 -11.82 2.01
CA SER A 44 3.40 -12.84 2.62
C SER A 44 2.70 -14.19 2.56
N ALA A 45 3.41 -15.19 2.07
CA ALA A 45 2.86 -16.51 1.78
C ALA A 45 3.89 -17.59 2.11
N ALA A 46 3.46 -18.61 2.84
CA ALA A 46 4.28 -19.80 3.04
C ALA A 46 4.75 -20.40 1.68
N PRO A 47 5.95 -20.99 1.62
CA PRO A 47 6.51 -21.53 0.39
C PRO A 47 5.64 -22.66 -0.19
N ALA A 48 5.00 -23.44 0.67
CA ALA A 48 4.07 -24.50 0.28
C ALA A 48 2.69 -24.26 0.92
N LEU A 49 1.74 -23.78 0.12
CA LEU A 49 0.33 -23.66 0.49
C LEU A 49 -0.48 -24.68 -0.31
N SER A 50 -1.49 -25.26 0.32
CA SER A 50 -2.56 -25.96 -0.41
C SER A 50 -3.37 -24.95 -1.23
N ALA A 51 -4.10 -25.41 -2.24
CA ALA A 51 -4.98 -24.54 -3.04
C ALA A 51 -5.99 -23.79 -2.17
N ALA A 52 -6.67 -24.48 -1.25
CA ALA A 52 -7.63 -23.86 -0.34
C ALA A 52 -7.00 -22.84 0.61
N ALA A 53 -5.77 -23.10 1.09
CA ALA A 53 -5.06 -22.15 1.94
C ALA A 53 -4.58 -20.92 1.16
N LEU A 54 -4.22 -21.10 -0.12
CA LEU A 54 -3.90 -19.99 -1.01
C LEU A 54 -5.13 -19.12 -1.25
N ASP A 55 -6.29 -19.71 -1.58
CA ASP A 55 -7.52 -18.96 -1.82
C ASP A 55 -7.92 -18.14 -0.59
N ALA A 56 -7.92 -18.76 0.59
CA ALA A 56 -8.22 -18.07 1.85
C ALA A 56 -7.24 -16.92 2.15
N LEU A 57 -5.95 -17.08 1.82
CA LEU A 57 -4.95 -16.02 1.97
C LEU A 57 -5.24 -14.84 1.02
N LEU A 58 -5.59 -15.12 -0.23
CA LEU A 58 -5.90 -14.08 -1.23
C LEU A 58 -7.20 -13.34 -0.92
N ASP A 59 -8.23 -14.04 -0.44
CA ASP A 59 -9.49 -13.45 0.03
C ASP A 59 -9.25 -12.52 1.23
N MET A 60 -8.45 -12.97 2.22
CA MET A 60 -8.09 -12.18 3.38
C MET A 60 -7.32 -10.91 2.97
N ALA A 61 -6.27 -11.06 2.14
CA ALA A 61 -5.48 -9.93 1.65
C ALA A 61 -6.36 -8.93 0.88
N THR A 62 -7.26 -9.43 0.04
CA THR A 62 -8.24 -8.61 -0.69
C THR A 62 -9.12 -7.82 0.26
N ALA A 63 -9.70 -8.46 1.28
CA ALA A 63 -10.55 -7.78 2.26
C ALA A 63 -9.80 -6.66 3.00
N ARG A 64 -8.53 -6.91 3.35
CA ARG A 64 -7.66 -5.92 4.01
C ARG A 64 -7.38 -4.71 3.11
N VAL A 65 -6.96 -4.94 1.88
CA VAL A 65 -6.67 -3.86 0.91
C VAL A 65 -7.94 -3.05 0.61
N ARG A 66 -9.09 -3.71 0.43
CA ARG A 66 -10.36 -3.02 0.18
C ARG A 66 -10.79 -2.13 1.35
N THR A 67 -10.60 -2.60 2.58
CA THR A 67 -10.87 -1.79 3.78
C THR A 67 -9.95 -0.58 3.84
N ALA A 68 -8.66 -0.76 3.57
CA ALA A 68 -7.70 0.35 3.55
C ALA A 68 -8.01 1.37 2.45
N LEU A 69 -8.44 0.93 1.27
CA LEU A 69 -8.87 1.84 0.19
C LEU A 69 -10.12 2.63 0.56
N ALA A 70 -11.06 2.04 1.31
CA ALA A 70 -12.25 2.74 1.78
C ALA A 70 -11.93 3.82 2.84
N GLU A 71 -10.88 3.60 3.65
CA GLU A 71 -10.44 4.50 4.73
C GLU A 71 -9.24 5.38 4.33
N LEU A 72 -8.91 5.44 3.03
CA LEU A 72 -7.65 6.00 2.55
C LEU A 72 -7.45 7.47 2.97
N ASP A 73 -8.51 8.27 2.97
CA ASP A 73 -8.45 9.67 3.40
C ASP A 73 -8.08 9.81 4.88
N GLY A 74 -8.64 8.96 5.74
CA GLY A 74 -8.32 8.92 7.16
C GLY A 74 -6.88 8.47 7.42
N ILE A 75 -6.42 7.49 6.65
CA ILE A 75 -5.05 6.99 6.70
C ILE A 75 -4.06 8.08 6.25
N LYS A 76 -4.34 8.80 5.16
CA LYS A 76 -3.52 9.93 4.70
C LYS A 76 -3.47 11.05 5.75
N ALA A 77 -4.59 11.36 6.39
CA ALA A 77 -4.62 12.34 7.48
C ALA A 77 -3.74 11.91 8.67
N TYR A 78 -3.78 10.62 9.03
CA TYR A 78 -2.89 10.06 10.06
C TYR A 78 -1.42 10.19 9.67
N VAL A 79 -1.07 9.84 8.43
CA VAL A 79 0.30 9.98 7.90
C VAL A 79 0.77 11.43 7.98
N VAL A 80 -0.03 12.39 7.57
CA VAL A 80 0.35 13.81 7.64
C VAL A 80 0.58 14.28 9.08
N ALA A 81 -0.21 13.78 10.03
CA ALA A 81 -0.10 14.16 11.44
C ALA A 81 1.08 13.50 12.17
N HIS A 82 1.51 12.31 11.73
CA HIS A 82 2.50 11.49 12.43
C HIS A 82 3.76 11.19 11.61
N ALA A 83 3.83 11.67 10.36
CA ALA A 83 5.00 11.51 9.53
C ALA A 83 6.22 11.96 10.34
N PRO A 84 7.30 11.16 10.34
CA PRO A 84 8.56 11.61 10.87
C PRO A 84 8.86 12.97 10.27
N SER A 85 9.41 13.88 11.05
CA SER A 85 9.96 15.12 10.53
C SER A 85 11.18 14.79 9.65
N ALA A 86 10.93 14.27 8.45
CA ALA A 86 11.87 14.06 7.38
C ALA A 86 12.19 15.43 6.76
N PRO A 87 13.37 15.64 6.15
CA PRO A 87 13.90 16.96 5.86
C PRO A 87 13.10 17.61 4.73
N HIS A 88 11.99 18.27 5.06
CA HIS A 88 11.26 19.20 4.17
C HIS A 88 12.20 20.27 3.58
N HIS A 89 13.40 20.43 4.15
CA HIS A 89 14.49 21.28 3.67
C HIS A 89 15.28 20.75 2.46
N ALA A 90 15.22 19.47 2.12
CA ALA A 90 16.00 18.93 1.01
C ALA A 90 15.43 19.27 -0.38
N TYR A 91 14.13 19.60 -0.46
CA TYR A 91 13.43 19.88 -1.73
C TYR A 91 12.48 21.08 -1.61
N PRO A 92 13.00 22.32 -1.63
CA PRO A 92 12.21 23.54 -1.44
C PRO A 92 11.11 23.73 -2.50
N GLU A 93 11.29 23.19 -3.72
CA GLU A 93 10.27 23.27 -4.80
C GLU A 93 9.03 22.40 -4.51
N VAL A 94 9.18 21.37 -3.67
CA VAL A 94 8.12 20.43 -3.29
C VAL A 94 7.34 20.93 -2.06
N ALA A 95 7.88 21.93 -1.34
CA ALA A 95 7.28 22.48 -0.11
C ALA A 95 6.04 23.36 -0.35
N ALA A 96 5.76 23.75 -1.60
CA ALA A 96 4.59 24.57 -1.93
C ALA A 96 3.26 23.79 -1.90
N THR A 97 3.32 22.47 -2.12
CA THR A 97 2.14 21.59 -2.11
C THR A 97 2.02 20.89 -0.74
N PRO A 98 0.84 20.91 -0.09
CA PRO A 98 0.61 20.18 1.16
C PRO A 98 1.01 18.69 1.05
N LEU A 99 1.59 18.12 2.09
CA LEU A 99 2.01 16.70 2.09
C LEU A 99 0.86 15.78 1.72
N ALA A 100 -0.36 16.04 2.22
CA ALA A 100 -1.56 15.28 1.90
C ALA A 100 -1.82 15.11 0.40
N GLU A 101 -1.53 16.15 -0.38
CA GLU A 101 -1.71 16.20 -1.85
C GLU A 101 -0.55 15.54 -2.60
N ARG A 102 0.56 15.25 -1.90
CA ARG A 102 1.74 14.57 -2.43
C ARG A 102 1.79 13.08 -2.11
N LEU A 103 0.99 12.61 -1.16
CA LEU A 103 0.91 11.18 -0.79
C LEU A 103 0.24 10.38 -1.90
N PHE A 104 1.06 9.86 -2.79
CA PHE A 104 0.66 8.98 -3.87
C PHE A 104 0.72 7.53 -3.38
N LEU A 105 -0.42 6.82 -3.36
CA LEU A 105 -0.46 5.42 -2.95
C LEU A 105 0.27 4.55 -3.98
N GLU A 106 1.36 3.93 -3.55
CA GLU A 106 2.22 3.06 -4.36
C GLU A 106 1.82 1.60 -4.24
N GLY A 107 1.48 1.16 -3.04
CA GLY A 107 1.16 -0.23 -2.82
C GLY A 107 0.85 -0.61 -1.38
N PHE A 108 0.60 -1.90 -1.25
CA PHE A 108 0.15 -2.57 -0.03
C PHE A 108 1.04 -3.78 0.23
N THR A 109 1.46 -3.95 1.48
CA THR A 109 2.17 -5.16 1.93
C THR A 109 1.37 -5.82 3.04
N VAL A 110 0.79 -6.98 2.73
CA VAL A 110 0.06 -7.81 3.68
C VAL A 110 1.02 -8.84 4.27
N SER A 111 1.69 -8.47 5.37
CA SER A 111 2.68 -9.31 6.05
C SER A 111 2.03 -10.41 6.90
N SER A 112 0.82 -10.16 7.41
CA SER A 112 0.06 -11.12 8.20
C SER A 112 -1.43 -10.78 8.19
N PRO A 113 -2.31 -11.65 8.73
CA PRO A 113 -3.73 -11.30 8.93
C PRO A 113 -3.93 -10.08 9.84
N ALA A 114 -2.94 -9.76 10.69
CA ALA A 114 -3.03 -8.69 11.67
C ALA A 114 -2.40 -7.37 11.22
N GLU A 115 -1.59 -7.39 10.15
CA GLU A 115 -0.75 -6.26 9.78
C GLU A 115 -0.79 -6.03 8.26
N LEU A 116 -1.15 -4.80 7.91
CA LEU A 116 -1.06 -4.25 6.57
C LEU A 116 -0.15 -3.03 6.62
N GLU A 117 0.82 -2.96 5.73
CA GLU A 117 1.62 -1.77 5.50
C GLU A 117 1.17 -1.13 4.19
N ILE A 118 1.04 0.20 4.19
CA ILE A 118 0.58 0.98 3.04
C ILE A 118 1.69 1.98 2.71
N CYS A 119 2.20 1.91 1.49
CA CYS A 119 3.31 2.73 1.03
C CYS A 119 2.79 3.89 0.19
N PHE A 120 3.29 5.08 0.50
CA PHE A 120 3.05 6.30 -0.25
C PHE A 120 4.37 6.85 -0.79
N ASP A 121 4.44 7.04 -2.09
CA ASP A 121 5.44 7.89 -2.71
C ASP A 121 5.07 9.36 -2.47
N PHE A 122 6.06 10.20 -2.17
CA PHE A 122 5.89 11.65 -2.01
C PHE A 122 6.98 12.48 -2.71
N GLY A 123 7.70 11.87 -3.66
CA GLY A 123 8.68 12.51 -4.55
C GLY A 123 10.06 11.83 -4.53
N ASP A 124 10.46 11.32 -5.70
CA ASP A 124 11.74 10.81 -6.22
C ASP A 124 12.75 10.03 -5.34
N LEU A 125 12.73 10.07 -4.00
CA LEU A 125 13.82 9.47 -3.22
C LEU A 125 13.43 8.80 -1.88
N ASP A 126 12.28 9.09 -1.28
CA ASP A 126 11.83 8.41 -0.06
C ASP A 126 10.33 8.08 -0.14
N MET A 127 9.93 6.91 0.36
CA MET A 127 8.52 6.54 0.55
C MET A 127 8.13 6.69 2.03
N LEU A 128 6.87 7.05 2.31
CA LEU A 128 6.29 6.94 3.64
C LEU A 128 5.45 5.67 3.70
N ALA A 129 5.73 4.81 4.66
CA ALA A 129 4.89 3.68 4.99
C ALA A 129 4.11 3.94 6.27
N VAL A 130 2.88 3.46 6.31
CA VAL A 130 2.05 3.42 7.51
C VAL A 130 1.59 2.00 7.78
N ARG A 131 1.67 1.58 9.04
CA ARG A 131 1.16 0.28 9.49
C ARG A 131 -0.25 0.40 10.02
N VAL A 132 -1.10 -0.51 9.56
CA VAL A 132 -2.52 -0.58 9.87
C VAL A 132 -2.84 -1.97 10.42
N ASP A 133 -3.49 -2.02 11.59
CA ASP A 133 -3.89 -3.29 12.21
C ASP A 133 -5.13 -3.91 11.56
N ALA A 134 -5.49 -5.12 11.99
CA ALA A 134 -6.69 -5.84 11.56
C ALA A 134 -8.00 -5.04 11.64
N ALA A 135 -8.11 -4.11 12.59
CA ALA A 135 -9.29 -3.27 12.79
C ALA A 135 -9.29 -2.00 11.93
N GLY A 136 -8.19 -1.71 11.22
CA GLY A 136 -8.06 -0.53 10.38
C GLY A 136 -7.41 0.66 11.10
N HIS A 137 -6.90 0.49 12.33
CA HIS A 137 -6.24 1.57 13.04
C HIS A 137 -4.79 1.71 12.58
N CYS A 138 -4.37 2.95 12.34
CA CYS A 138 -2.97 3.29 12.07
C CYS A 138 -2.17 3.30 13.38
N HIS A 139 -0.94 2.81 13.33
CA HIS A 139 -0.08 2.70 14.53
C HIS A 139 1.28 3.36 14.38
N ASP A 140 1.89 3.28 13.20
CA ASP A 140 3.27 3.72 12.97
C ASP A 140 3.41 4.32 11.57
N VAL A 141 4.21 5.39 11.47
CA VAL A 141 4.57 6.02 10.19
C VAL A 141 6.08 6.13 10.14
N HIS A 142 6.69 5.57 9.09
CA HIS A 142 8.13 5.57 8.91
C HIS A 142 8.53 5.76 7.45
N THR A 143 9.78 6.16 7.23
CA THR A 143 10.35 6.27 5.88
C THR A 143 10.88 4.91 5.41
N VAL A 144 10.56 4.51 4.19
CA VAL A 144 11.11 3.34 3.51
C VAL A 144 12.16 3.82 2.50
N ARG A 145 13.34 3.20 2.52
CA ARG A 145 14.49 3.48 1.65
C ARG A 145 14.86 2.27 0.83
#